data_AF-A0A9P6E4A0-F1
#
_entry.id   AF-A0A9P6E4A0-F1
#
_cell.length_a   1.000
_cell.length_b   1.000
_cell.length_c   1.000
_cell.angle_alpha   90.00
_cell.angle_beta   90.00
_cell.angle_gamma   90.00
#
_symmetry.space_group_name_H-M   'P 1'
#
loop_
_entity.id
_entity.type
_entity.pdbx_description
1 polymer ?
#
loop_
_entity_poly.entity_id
_entity_poly.type
_entity_poly.pdbx_seq_one_letter_code
_entity_poly.pdbx_strand_id
1 'polypeptide(L)'
;MSNRVLPKGSNALIDSGRLGESATDDIQPDPQPRKLHSRRQKGHVEHSTNAKSPNARSHRHQPQKPRPTHFLALPLHNHLELRSRVAAFQEVLFGTETPVSDNIQSNGHASDQKSKIRHSSIVDGLDSSIVIDPVRMHMTLGVIALEPEGVDVPAGTTREESSLEKIPHSKKTVSTALALLNSLKPRIRQILDDHLVVKVPLEVLDILKAERLRHKPEASNGEDREQEGTQENKIGAGVLFLGPRTSLGSQESDEERIKLFAVCDLVHKAFKQAGYLTDTRPLKLHCTILNASHRRPRRWCPFSYSDIRSSKACDLISDTSPLPEVPLSVAKGDQQAAPPTNTAAKARENPEQTVRRAPLVLPPPLPVNLGVWDVGEIQLWIMGSRDGEGRYISCGGVELV
;
A
#
# COMPACT_ATOMS: atom_id res chain seq x y z
N MET A 1 -32.35 -36.79 39.97
CA MET A 1 -31.57 -38.04 39.91
C MET A 1 -31.66 -38.61 38.50
N SER A 2 -30.75 -38.23 37.62
CA SER A 2 -30.64 -38.78 36.26
C SER A 2 -29.16 -38.90 35.91
N ASN A 3 -28.64 -40.12 35.99
CA ASN A 3 -27.30 -40.48 35.54
C ASN A 3 -27.31 -40.66 34.03
N ARG A 4 -26.42 -39.96 33.32
CA ARG A 4 -26.10 -40.28 31.92
C ARG A 4 -24.59 -40.51 31.80
N VAL A 5 -24.29 -41.74 31.40
CA VAL A 5 -22.98 -42.36 31.22
C VAL A 5 -22.29 -41.78 29.99
N LEU A 6 -21.01 -41.41 30.13
CA LEU A 6 -20.11 -41.05 29.04
C LEU A 6 -19.35 -42.30 28.54
N PRO A 7 -19.15 -42.49 27.22
CA PRO A 7 -18.25 -43.53 26.72
C PRO A 7 -16.79 -43.05 26.69
N LYS A 8 -15.89 -43.92 27.16
CA LYS A 8 -14.44 -43.84 27.02
C LYS A 8 -14.03 -44.36 25.64
N GLY A 9 -13.20 -43.61 24.92
CA GLY A 9 -12.39 -44.09 23.78
C GLY A 9 -11.02 -43.43 23.88
N SER A 10 -9.98 -44.16 24.33
CA SER A 10 -9.06 -45.00 23.54
C SER A 10 -7.86 -44.19 23.04
N ASN A 11 -6.80 -44.25 23.84
CA ASN A 11 -5.45 -43.74 23.58
C ASN A 11 -4.82 -44.47 22.38
N ALA A 12 -4.41 -43.72 21.36
CA ALA A 12 -3.46 -44.17 20.36
C ALA A 12 -2.07 -43.65 20.74
N LEU A 13 -1.23 -44.59 21.16
CA LEU A 13 0.20 -44.49 21.37
C LEU A 13 0.86 -44.28 19.98
N ILE A 14 1.49 -43.14 19.74
CA ILE A 14 2.36 -42.96 18.56
C ILE A 14 3.80 -43.00 19.01
N ASP A 15 4.45 -43.99 18.43
CA ASP A 15 5.83 -44.44 18.58
C ASP A 15 6.84 -43.39 18.14
N SER A 16 7.83 -43.19 18.99
CA SER A 16 8.97 -42.29 18.82
C SER A 16 10.10 -43.05 18.16
N GLY A 17 10.36 -42.75 16.88
CA GLY A 17 11.50 -43.34 16.19
C GLY A 17 11.94 -42.55 14.96
N ARG A 18 13.08 -41.85 15.09
CA ARG A 18 14.34 -42.15 14.39
C ARG A 18 15.05 -40.87 13.90
N LEU A 19 16.22 -40.66 14.51
CA LEU A 19 17.27 -39.74 14.13
C LEU A 19 17.77 -40.05 12.71
N GLY A 20 17.90 -39.01 11.89
CA GLY A 20 18.54 -39.04 10.57
C GLY A 20 19.42 -37.81 10.42
N GLU A 21 20.70 -38.05 10.22
CA GLU A 21 21.80 -37.09 10.22
C GLU A 21 21.86 -36.24 8.93
N SER A 22 22.44 -35.04 9.12
CA SER A 22 23.29 -34.27 8.20
C SER A 22 23.00 -34.26 6.69
N ALA A 23 22.58 -33.09 6.20
CA ALA A 23 23.02 -32.57 4.90
C ALA A 23 23.33 -31.07 5.07
N THR A 24 24.61 -30.77 5.23
CA THR A 24 25.20 -29.45 4.97
C THR A 24 25.36 -29.26 3.46
N ASP A 25 25.43 -27.99 3.06
CA ASP A 25 25.88 -27.49 1.75
C ASP A 25 24.83 -27.39 0.62
N ASP A 26 24.30 -26.18 0.42
CA ASP A 26 24.65 -25.34 -0.75
C ASP A 26 23.75 -24.08 -0.76
N ILE A 27 24.14 -23.06 0.00
CA ILE A 27 23.57 -21.71 -0.14
C ILE A 27 24.30 -21.05 -1.30
N GLN A 28 23.69 -21.04 -2.48
CA GLN A 28 24.16 -20.23 -3.60
C GLN A 28 24.12 -18.73 -3.22
N PRO A 29 25.21 -17.97 -3.44
CA PRO A 29 25.21 -16.54 -3.23
C PRO A 29 24.34 -15.83 -4.28
N ASP A 30 23.51 -14.91 -3.78
CA ASP A 30 22.60 -14.02 -4.50
C ASP A 30 23.30 -13.28 -5.67
N PRO A 31 22.70 -13.18 -6.87
CA PRO A 31 23.27 -12.44 -7.99
C PRO A 31 23.49 -10.96 -7.65
N GLN A 32 24.78 -10.59 -7.64
CA GLN A 32 25.29 -9.21 -7.53
C GLN A 32 24.49 -8.20 -8.38
N PRO A 33 24.28 -6.97 -7.87
CA PRO A 33 23.59 -5.92 -8.60
C PRO A 33 24.36 -5.55 -9.88
N ARG A 34 23.66 -5.63 -11.03
CA ARG A 34 24.19 -5.32 -12.36
C ARG A 34 24.86 -3.94 -12.37
N LYS A 35 26.17 -3.93 -12.68
CA LYS A 35 26.97 -2.73 -12.95
C LYS A 35 26.33 -1.90 -14.07
N LEU A 36 25.83 -0.72 -13.72
CA LEU A 36 25.43 0.33 -14.66
C LEU A 36 26.63 0.65 -15.56
N HIS A 37 26.50 0.33 -16.84
CA HIS A 37 27.50 0.66 -17.85
C HIS A 37 27.61 2.18 -17.98
N SER A 38 28.82 2.70 -17.77
CA SER A 38 29.15 4.09 -18.01
C SER A 38 28.99 4.39 -19.51
N ARG A 39 28.07 5.31 -19.80
CA ARG A 39 27.80 5.80 -21.14
C ARG A 39 29.00 6.61 -21.62
N ARG A 40 29.76 6.02 -22.54
CA ARG A 40 30.85 6.60 -23.32
C ARG A 40 30.37 7.92 -23.97
N GLN A 41 30.78 9.06 -23.42
CA GLN A 41 30.59 10.37 -24.05
C GLN A 41 31.59 10.49 -25.20
N LYS A 42 31.07 10.59 -26.44
CA LYS A 42 31.85 11.06 -27.60
C LYS A 42 31.97 12.58 -27.48
N GLY A 43 33.22 13.06 -27.45
CA GLY A 43 33.53 14.48 -27.50
C GLY A 43 33.16 15.07 -28.85
N HIS A 44 32.43 16.18 -28.81
CA HIS A 44 32.36 17.14 -29.90
C HIS A 44 32.95 18.44 -29.36
N VAL A 45 34.07 18.85 -29.95
CA VAL A 45 34.74 20.11 -29.69
C VAL A 45 34.05 21.16 -30.57
N GLU A 46 33.38 22.13 -29.96
CA GLU A 46 33.03 23.38 -30.62
C GLU A 46 33.49 24.54 -29.74
N HIS A 47 34.36 25.36 -30.32
CA HIS A 47 34.80 26.63 -29.78
C HIS A 47 33.68 27.65 -29.96
N SER A 48 33.08 28.09 -28.85
CA SER A 48 32.29 29.33 -28.84
C SER A 48 32.62 30.13 -27.60
N THR A 49 33.48 31.13 -27.79
CA THR A 49 33.80 32.17 -26.82
C THR A 49 32.64 33.17 -26.78
N ASN A 50 31.77 33.07 -25.77
CA ASN A 50 30.91 34.20 -25.43
C ASN A 50 30.92 34.46 -23.93
N ALA A 51 31.15 35.72 -23.59
CA ALA A 51 31.60 36.18 -22.30
C ALA A 51 30.44 36.42 -21.32
N LYS A 52 30.69 36.01 -20.07
CA LYS A 52 30.32 36.69 -18.81
C LYS A 52 28.87 37.14 -18.62
N SER A 53 28.12 36.33 -17.87
CA SER A 53 27.22 36.84 -16.83
C SER A 53 27.36 35.97 -15.56
N PRO A 54 27.94 36.48 -14.44
CA PRO A 54 28.22 35.70 -13.25
C PRO A 54 26.97 35.65 -12.36
N ASN A 55 25.94 34.94 -12.81
CA ASN A 55 24.78 34.62 -11.98
C ASN A 55 24.78 33.11 -11.71
N ALA A 56 25.91 32.61 -11.20
CA ALA A 56 26.02 31.26 -10.65
C ALA A 56 25.19 31.20 -9.36
N ARG A 57 23.88 31.06 -9.52
CA ARG A 57 22.96 30.76 -8.42
C ARG A 57 23.46 29.47 -7.79
N SER A 58 24.12 29.59 -6.65
CA SER A 58 24.48 28.48 -5.78
C SER A 58 23.21 27.66 -5.57
N HIS A 59 23.09 26.55 -6.30
CA HIS A 59 22.05 25.57 -6.07
C HIS A 59 22.36 24.98 -4.71
N ARG A 60 21.77 25.56 -3.66
CA ARG A 60 21.81 25.00 -2.30
C ARG A 60 21.46 23.53 -2.45
N HIS A 61 22.44 22.65 -2.21
CA HIS A 61 22.24 21.23 -2.16
C HIS A 61 21.30 20.95 -1.00
N GLN A 62 19.99 20.92 -1.28
CA GLN A 62 19.04 20.43 -0.30
C GLN A 62 19.42 18.98 0.00
N PRO A 63 19.59 18.61 1.27
CA PRO A 63 19.91 17.24 1.63
C PRO A 63 18.82 16.33 1.04
N GLN A 64 19.25 15.35 0.24
CA GLN A 64 18.32 14.41 -0.36
C GLN A 64 17.65 13.62 0.76
N LYS A 65 16.31 13.63 0.77
CA LYS A 65 15.55 12.79 1.70
C LYS A 65 15.97 11.33 1.49
N PRO A 66 16.28 10.58 2.56
CA PRO A 66 16.67 9.18 2.42
C PRO A 66 15.54 8.39 1.78
N ARG A 67 15.89 7.47 0.88
CA ARG A 67 14.90 6.60 0.22
C ARG A 67 14.41 5.56 1.22
N PRO A 68 13.09 5.29 1.30
CA PRO A 68 12.59 4.20 2.12
C PRO A 68 13.19 2.86 1.68
N THR A 69 13.59 2.05 2.65
CA THR A 69 14.15 0.71 2.44
C THR A 69 13.32 -0.37 3.12
N HIS A 70 12.55 -0.01 4.14
CA HIS A 70 11.73 -0.93 4.93
C HIS A 70 10.36 -0.33 5.23
N PHE A 71 9.44 -1.15 5.74
CA PHE A 71 8.15 -0.68 6.25
C PHE A 71 7.61 -1.61 7.34
N LEU A 72 6.83 -1.02 8.25
CA LEU A 72 6.06 -1.75 9.26
C LEU A 72 4.71 -2.15 8.69
N ALA A 73 4.26 -3.37 8.99
CA ALA A 73 3.05 -3.92 8.43
C ALA A 73 2.27 -4.82 9.39
N LEU A 74 0.94 -4.79 9.25
CA LEU A 74 0.04 -5.87 9.70
C LEU A 74 -0.12 -6.86 8.53
N PRO A 75 0.39 -8.10 8.62
CA PRO A 75 0.24 -9.09 7.57
C PRO A 75 -1.22 -9.55 7.45
N LEU A 76 -1.75 -9.56 6.22
CA LEU A 76 -3.08 -10.10 5.93
C LEU A 76 -3.03 -11.34 5.01
N HIS A 77 -1.83 -11.71 4.54
CA HIS A 77 -1.62 -12.79 3.57
C HIS A 77 -1.78 -14.20 4.15
N ASN A 78 -1.85 -14.34 5.48
CA ASN A 78 -2.05 -15.63 6.15
C ASN A 78 -3.52 -16.11 6.10
N HIS A 79 -4.44 -15.25 5.68
CA HIS A 79 -5.86 -15.59 5.58
C HIS A 79 -6.19 -16.09 4.17
N LEU A 80 -6.24 -17.41 4.00
CA LEU A 80 -6.53 -18.06 2.71
C LEU A 80 -7.88 -17.60 2.13
N GLU A 81 -8.92 -17.51 2.96
CA GLU A 81 -10.25 -17.06 2.52
C GLU A 81 -10.21 -15.63 1.97
N LEU A 82 -9.60 -14.70 2.71
CA LEU A 82 -9.42 -13.30 2.25
C LEU A 82 -8.70 -13.26 0.90
N ARG A 83 -7.59 -14.00 0.78
CA ARG A 83 -6.80 -14.07 -0.45
C ARG A 83 -7.63 -14.57 -1.62
N SER A 84 -8.41 -15.63 -1.42
CA SER A 84 -9.28 -16.20 -2.45
C SER A 84 -10.36 -15.19 -2.89
N ARG A 85 -10.99 -14.48 -1.96
CA ARG A 85 -11.99 -13.45 -2.27
C ARG A 85 -11.40 -12.28 -3.05
N VAL A 86 -10.23 -11.78 -2.65
CA VAL A 86 -9.55 -10.69 -3.36
C VAL A 86 -9.04 -11.15 -4.74
N ALA A 87 -8.53 -12.38 -4.86
CA ALA A 87 -8.15 -12.96 -6.15
C ALA A 87 -9.35 -13.04 -7.10
N ALA A 88 -10.50 -13.55 -6.63
CA ALA A 88 -11.72 -13.64 -7.42
C ALA A 88 -12.20 -12.26 -7.88
N PHE A 89 -12.22 -11.28 -6.98
CA PHE A 89 -12.50 -9.88 -7.31
C PHE A 89 -11.56 -9.36 -8.41
N GLN A 90 -10.26 -9.55 -8.26
CA GLN A 90 -9.25 -9.11 -9.22
C GLN A 90 -9.42 -9.78 -10.57
N GLU A 91 -9.73 -11.07 -10.64
CA GLU A 91 -9.95 -11.78 -11.91
C GLU A 91 -11.17 -11.23 -12.66
N VAL A 92 -12.31 -11.04 -11.99
CA VAL A 92 -13.51 -10.50 -12.64
C VAL A 92 -13.26 -9.10 -13.20
N LEU A 93 -12.38 -8.29 -12.58
CA LEU A 93 -11.97 -6.99 -13.14
C LEU A 93 -11.28 -7.08 -14.51
N PHE A 94 -10.81 -8.25 -14.94
CA PHE A 94 -10.25 -8.47 -16.29
C PHE A 94 -11.25 -8.99 -17.31
N GLY A 95 -12.52 -9.15 -16.93
CA GLY A 95 -13.56 -9.69 -17.81
C GLY A 95 -13.42 -11.20 -18.06
N THR A 96 -12.66 -11.92 -17.23
CA THR A 96 -12.75 -13.37 -17.18
C THR A 96 -14.06 -13.71 -16.47
N GLU A 97 -15.01 -14.28 -17.21
CA GLU A 97 -16.16 -14.92 -16.57
C GLU A 97 -15.60 -15.96 -15.59
N THR A 98 -16.23 -16.05 -14.42
CA THR A 98 -15.78 -16.88 -13.29
C THR A 98 -15.21 -18.21 -13.78
N PRO A 99 -14.00 -18.61 -13.35
CA PRO A 99 -13.39 -19.84 -13.81
C PRO A 99 -14.32 -21.01 -13.46
N VAL A 100 -15.10 -21.44 -14.44
CA VAL A 100 -15.77 -22.73 -14.43
C VAL A 100 -14.67 -23.73 -14.12
N SER A 101 -14.87 -24.57 -13.11
CA SER A 101 -13.85 -25.41 -12.45
C SER A 101 -13.27 -26.52 -13.33
N ASP A 102 -13.23 -26.32 -14.64
CA ASP A 102 -12.85 -27.32 -15.63
C ASP A 102 -11.32 -27.33 -15.83
N ASN A 103 -10.72 -28.41 -15.34
CA ASN A 103 -9.41 -28.96 -15.70
C ASN A 103 -8.13 -28.24 -15.23
N ILE A 104 -7.76 -28.53 -13.98
CA ILE A 104 -6.39 -28.43 -13.46
C ILE A 104 -5.60 -29.67 -13.93
N GLN A 105 -5.06 -29.65 -15.15
CA GLN A 105 -4.02 -30.60 -15.60
C GLN A 105 -3.00 -29.95 -16.54
N SER A 106 -2.32 -28.89 -16.10
CA SER A 106 -1.11 -28.40 -16.79
C SER A 106 0.12 -28.49 -15.87
N ASN A 107 0.59 -29.72 -15.68
CA ASN A 107 1.95 -29.99 -15.21
C ASN A 107 2.92 -29.73 -16.37
N GLY A 108 3.78 -28.71 -16.29
CA GLY A 108 4.92 -28.64 -17.19
C GLY A 108 5.58 -27.26 -17.35
N HIS A 109 6.71 -27.09 -16.64
CA HIS A 109 7.79 -26.13 -16.90
C HIS A 109 7.56 -24.64 -16.60
N ALA A 110 7.84 -24.27 -15.35
CA ALA A 110 7.86 -22.90 -14.81
C ALA A 110 9.14 -22.09 -15.16
N SER A 111 9.72 -22.23 -16.35
CA SER A 111 10.93 -21.50 -16.75
C SER A 111 10.63 -20.37 -17.73
N ASP A 112 10.74 -19.14 -17.23
CA ASP A 112 11.07 -17.90 -17.95
C ASP A 112 10.09 -17.40 -19.04
N GLN A 113 8.81 -17.80 -18.98
CA GLN A 113 7.79 -17.06 -19.73
C GLN A 113 7.59 -15.70 -19.08
N LYS A 114 8.21 -14.68 -19.67
CA LYS A 114 7.88 -13.27 -19.45
C LYS A 114 6.37 -13.09 -19.65
N SER A 115 5.62 -13.16 -18.55
CA SER A 115 4.16 -13.21 -18.56
C SER A 115 3.65 -12.04 -19.39
N LYS A 116 2.96 -12.34 -20.50
CA LYS A 116 2.32 -11.34 -21.34
C LYS A 116 1.41 -10.50 -20.45
N ILE A 117 1.57 -9.17 -20.48
CA ILE A 117 0.74 -8.26 -19.68
C ILE A 117 -0.70 -8.40 -20.19
N ARG A 118 -1.61 -8.79 -19.29
CA ARG A 118 -3.05 -8.91 -19.57
C ARG A 118 -3.68 -7.54 -19.34
N HIS A 119 -4.44 -7.05 -20.31
CA HIS A 119 -5.24 -5.83 -20.16
C HIS A 119 -6.68 -6.21 -19.83
N SER A 120 -7.35 -5.39 -19.00
CA SER A 120 -8.78 -5.56 -18.77
C SER A 120 -9.58 -5.14 -20.00
N SER A 121 -10.62 -5.90 -20.33
CA SER A 121 -11.61 -5.52 -21.35
C SER A 121 -12.74 -4.64 -20.81
N ILE A 122 -12.87 -4.53 -19.48
CA ILE A 122 -14.00 -3.85 -18.81
C ILE A 122 -13.60 -2.62 -18.00
N VAL A 123 -12.33 -2.50 -17.58
CA VAL A 123 -11.81 -1.36 -16.83
C VAL A 123 -10.72 -0.65 -17.62
N ASP A 124 -10.98 0.58 -18.06
CA ASP A 124 -9.99 1.36 -18.78
C ASP A 124 -8.73 1.59 -17.93
N GLY A 125 -7.57 1.48 -18.57
CA GLY A 125 -6.27 1.61 -17.94
C GLY A 125 -5.88 0.47 -17.00
N LEU A 126 -6.68 -0.57 -16.75
CA LEU A 126 -6.28 -1.69 -15.89
C LEU A 126 -5.44 -2.74 -16.67
N ASP A 127 -4.31 -3.15 -16.09
CA ASP A 127 -3.50 -4.26 -16.60
C ASP A 127 -2.89 -5.10 -15.46
N SER A 128 -2.43 -6.32 -15.76
CA SER A 128 -1.96 -7.27 -14.74
C SER A 128 -0.69 -6.82 -14.00
N SER A 129 0.08 -5.88 -14.55
CA SER A 129 1.32 -5.42 -13.91
C SER A 129 1.08 -4.49 -12.73
N ILE A 130 -0.12 -3.90 -12.62
CA ILE A 130 -0.51 -3.01 -11.51
C ILE A 130 -1.25 -3.75 -10.39
N VAL A 131 -1.58 -5.03 -10.58
CA VAL A 131 -2.27 -5.85 -9.58
C VAL A 131 -1.31 -6.24 -8.46
N ILE A 132 -1.76 -6.08 -7.22
CA ILE A 132 -1.05 -6.59 -6.05
C ILE A 132 -1.51 -8.03 -5.83
N ASP A 133 -0.56 -8.94 -5.86
CA ASP A 133 -0.78 -10.35 -5.56
C ASP A 133 -1.37 -10.48 -4.14
N PRO A 134 -2.46 -11.24 -3.93
CA PRO A 134 -3.03 -11.45 -2.61
C PRO A 134 -2.04 -11.98 -1.54
N VAL A 135 -0.99 -12.70 -1.95
CA VAL A 135 0.12 -13.13 -1.08
C VAL A 135 0.88 -11.94 -0.46
N ARG A 136 0.77 -10.75 -1.05
CA ARG A 136 1.42 -9.52 -0.60
C ARG A 136 0.49 -8.58 0.18
N MET A 137 -0.72 -9.02 0.52
CA MET A 137 -1.68 -8.20 1.26
C MET A 137 -1.19 -7.88 2.67
N HIS A 138 -1.25 -6.59 3.01
CA HIS A 138 -0.85 -6.05 4.31
C HIS A 138 -1.43 -4.66 4.51
N MET A 139 -1.49 -4.19 5.76
CA MET A 139 -1.69 -2.77 6.08
C MET A 139 -0.36 -2.12 6.49
N THR A 140 0.04 -1.06 5.81
CA THR A 140 1.27 -0.34 6.12
C THR A 140 1.08 0.62 7.30
N LEU A 141 1.92 0.50 8.34
CA LEU A 141 1.92 1.38 9.52
C LEU A 141 2.93 2.53 9.39
N GLY A 142 3.97 2.36 8.57
CA GLY A 142 4.97 3.39 8.31
C GLY A 142 6.09 2.91 7.39
N VAL A 143 6.67 3.84 6.64
CA VAL A 143 7.82 3.59 5.75
C VAL A 143 9.10 4.18 6.34
N ILE A 144 10.16 3.39 6.35
CA ILE A 144 11.40 3.64 7.11
C ILE A 144 12.60 3.55 6.17
N ALA A 145 13.61 4.39 6.41
CA ALA A 145 14.93 4.24 5.82
C ALA A 145 15.90 3.75 6.90
N LEU A 146 16.36 2.51 6.76
CA LEU A 146 17.34 1.87 7.66
C LEU A 146 18.68 1.73 6.96
N GLU A 147 19.74 1.90 7.76
CA GLU A 147 21.13 1.67 7.38
C GLU A 147 21.47 0.17 7.49
N PRO A 148 22.35 -0.36 6.61
CA PRO A 148 22.84 -1.73 6.73
C PRO A 148 23.65 -1.91 8.01
N GLU A 149 23.54 -3.09 8.62
CA GLU A 149 24.34 -3.45 9.80
C GLU A 149 25.79 -3.76 9.40
N GLY A 150 26.75 -3.42 10.27
CA GLY A 150 28.14 -3.84 10.11
C GLY A 150 28.98 -3.10 9.06
N VAL A 151 28.47 -2.02 8.45
CA VAL A 151 29.35 -1.14 7.64
C VAL A 151 30.11 -0.23 8.61
N ASP A 152 31.22 -0.75 9.13
CA ASP A 152 32.22 0.05 9.80
C ASP A 152 32.77 1.05 8.80
N VAL A 153 32.26 2.28 8.87
CA VAL A 153 32.79 3.37 8.07
C VAL A 153 34.25 3.54 8.52
N PRO A 154 35.24 3.33 7.64
CA PRO A 154 36.63 3.42 8.02
C PRO A 154 36.87 4.80 8.63
N ALA A 155 37.46 4.82 9.82
CA ALA A 155 37.63 5.98 10.70
C ALA A 155 38.53 7.11 10.14
N GLY A 156 38.72 7.17 8.81
CA GLY A 156 39.78 7.93 8.14
C GLY A 156 39.37 9.25 7.51
N THR A 157 38.20 9.83 7.79
CA THR A 157 37.85 11.15 7.22
C THR A 157 37.17 12.04 8.26
N THR A 158 37.81 12.17 9.42
CA THR A 158 37.48 13.16 10.45
C THR A 158 37.93 14.53 9.94
N ARG A 159 37.08 15.19 9.14
CA ARG A 159 37.25 16.60 8.81
C ARG A 159 36.86 17.40 10.06
N GLU A 160 37.84 18.00 10.72
CA GLU A 160 37.71 18.88 11.88
C GLU A 160 36.85 20.11 11.53
N GLU A 161 35.53 19.97 11.49
CA GLU A 161 34.60 21.11 11.39
C GLU A 161 33.84 21.30 12.70
N SER A 162 34.39 22.21 13.50
CA SER A 162 33.77 23.05 14.55
C SER A 162 32.66 22.44 15.40
N SER A 163 33.09 22.04 16.59
CA SER A 163 32.41 21.80 17.88
C SER A 163 31.19 22.67 18.20
N LEU A 164 30.02 22.26 17.71
CA LEU A 164 28.75 22.43 18.43
C LEU A 164 28.26 21.02 18.76
N GLU A 165 28.06 20.74 20.05
CA GLU A 165 27.67 19.46 20.64
C GLU A 165 26.41 18.86 19.99
N LYS A 166 26.56 18.23 18.82
CA LYS A 166 25.49 17.45 18.20
C LYS A 166 25.40 16.15 18.98
N ILE A 167 24.32 16.01 19.74
CA ILE A 167 23.91 14.74 20.35
C ILE A 167 24.04 13.65 19.28
N PRO A 168 24.81 12.58 19.52
CA PRO A 168 25.03 11.53 18.53
C PRO A 168 23.67 10.95 18.13
N HIS A 169 23.27 11.20 16.88
CA HIS A 169 22.09 10.56 16.33
C HIS A 169 22.38 9.07 16.23
N SER A 170 21.72 8.27 17.07
CA SER A 170 21.83 6.81 17.01
C SER A 170 21.53 6.34 15.59
N LYS A 171 22.42 5.54 15.01
CA LYS A 171 22.20 4.92 13.70
C LYS A 171 20.87 4.16 13.71
N LYS A 172 20.12 4.24 12.62
CA LYS A 172 18.81 3.58 12.48
C LYS A 172 19.01 2.29 11.71
N THR A 173 19.10 1.17 12.42
CA THR A 173 19.30 -0.15 11.83
C THR A 173 18.05 -1.02 11.99
N VAL A 174 18.08 -2.22 11.42
CA VAL A 174 17.03 -3.24 11.61
C VAL A 174 16.93 -3.63 13.09
N SER A 175 18.06 -3.93 13.74
CA SER A 175 18.10 -4.27 15.15
C SER A 175 17.49 -3.18 16.05
N THR A 176 17.85 -1.91 15.86
CA THR A 176 17.32 -0.81 16.70
C THR A 176 15.83 -0.56 16.45
N ALA A 177 15.34 -0.77 15.22
CA ALA A 177 13.92 -0.69 14.89
C ALA A 177 13.12 -1.83 15.55
N LEU A 178 13.62 -3.07 15.50
CA LEU A 178 12.99 -4.22 16.15
C LEU A 178 13.01 -4.09 17.67
N ALA A 179 14.09 -3.56 18.25
CA ALA A 179 14.16 -3.27 19.69
C ALA A 179 13.07 -2.26 20.11
N LEU A 180 12.89 -1.18 19.33
CA LEU A 180 11.81 -0.22 19.55
C LEU A 180 10.43 -0.89 19.44
N LEU A 181 10.20 -1.69 18.41
CA LEU A 181 8.93 -2.40 18.25
C LEU A 181 8.64 -3.34 19.44
N ASN A 182 9.63 -4.11 19.89
CA ASN A 182 9.50 -4.99 21.05
C ASN A 182 9.21 -4.22 22.35
N SER A 183 9.80 -3.04 22.55
CA SER A 183 9.52 -2.18 23.71
C SER A 183 8.07 -1.70 23.79
N LEU A 184 7.34 -1.72 22.67
CA LEU A 184 5.93 -1.36 22.63
C LEU A 184 5.00 -2.51 23.03
N LYS A 185 5.49 -3.76 23.07
CA LYS A 185 4.69 -4.97 23.32
C LYS A 185 3.79 -4.87 24.56
N PRO A 186 4.28 -4.42 25.75
CA PRO A 186 3.43 -4.34 26.95
C PRO A 186 2.26 -3.36 26.78
N ARG A 187 2.49 -2.23 26.11
CA ARG A 187 1.46 -1.21 25.87
C ARG A 187 0.45 -1.66 24.81
N ILE A 188 0.91 -2.40 23.80
CA ILE A 188 0.02 -3.00 22.80
C ILE A 188 -0.91 -4.01 23.47
N ARG A 189 -0.38 -4.91 24.31
CA ARG A 189 -1.19 -5.87 25.08
C ARG A 189 -2.22 -5.18 25.97
N GLN A 190 -1.84 -4.08 26.62
CA GLN A 190 -2.78 -3.28 27.41
C GLN A 190 -3.92 -2.70 26.57
N ILE A 191 -3.66 -2.21 25.35
CA ILE A 191 -4.71 -1.71 24.45
C ILE A 191 -5.65 -2.84 24.01
N LEU A 192 -5.11 -4.04 23.89
CA LEU A 192 -5.85 -5.23 23.45
C LEU A 192 -6.52 -5.98 24.60
N ASP A 193 -6.52 -5.47 25.84
CA ASP A 193 -7.08 -6.17 27.01
C ASP A 193 -6.59 -7.63 27.12
N ASP A 194 -5.30 -7.84 26.86
CA ASP A 194 -4.65 -9.17 26.80
C ASP A 194 -5.17 -10.11 25.69
N HIS A 195 -5.99 -9.61 24.75
CA HIS A 195 -6.23 -10.31 23.49
C HIS A 195 -4.94 -10.41 22.67
N LEU A 196 -4.70 -11.58 22.10
CA LEU A 196 -3.46 -11.92 21.41
C LEU A 196 -3.48 -11.56 19.92
N VAL A 197 -4.54 -10.91 19.44
CA VAL A 197 -4.76 -10.57 18.05
C VAL A 197 -5.36 -9.17 17.92
N VAL A 198 -5.02 -8.47 16.85
CA VAL A 198 -5.72 -7.26 16.41
C VAL A 198 -6.75 -7.66 15.37
N LYS A 199 -8.01 -7.28 15.58
CA LYS A 199 -9.08 -7.45 14.59
C LYS A 199 -8.99 -6.38 13.51
N VAL A 200 -8.92 -6.80 12.25
CA VAL A 200 -8.77 -5.91 11.09
C VAL A 200 -10.01 -6.00 10.20
N PRO A 201 -10.98 -5.08 10.32
CA PRO A 201 -12.14 -5.04 9.44
C PRO A 201 -11.78 -4.46 8.07
N LEU A 202 -12.27 -5.09 7.00
CA LEU A 202 -12.11 -4.64 5.61
C LEU A 202 -13.49 -4.29 5.02
N GLU A 203 -13.92 -3.05 5.26
CA GLU A 203 -15.31 -2.60 5.11
C GLU A 203 -15.50 -1.53 4.03
N VAL A 204 -14.39 -0.95 3.53
CA VAL A 204 -14.44 0.08 2.48
C VAL A 204 -13.46 -0.23 1.36
N LEU A 205 -13.91 0.02 0.14
CA LEU A 205 -13.10 0.11 -1.07
C LEU A 205 -13.01 1.58 -1.49
N ASP A 206 -11.79 2.09 -1.60
CA ASP A 206 -11.55 3.51 -1.90
C ASP A 206 -10.26 3.70 -2.70
N ILE A 207 -10.00 4.92 -3.15
CA ILE A 207 -8.90 5.28 -4.03
C ILE A 207 -7.96 6.31 -3.42
N LEU A 208 -6.69 6.29 -3.86
CA LEU A 208 -5.74 7.39 -3.64
C LEU A 208 -5.24 7.91 -4.99
N LYS A 209 -4.81 9.17 -4.98
CA LYS A 209 -4.30 9.87 -6.17
C LYS A 209 -5.33 9.89 -7.30
N ALA A 210 -6.53 10.37 -6.97
CA ALA A 210 -7.61 10.51 -7.94
C ALA A 210 -7.31 11.63 -8.94
N GLU A 211 -7.62 11.41 -10.21
CA GLU A 211 -7.47 12.40 -11.28
C GLU A 211 -8.57 12.26 -12.33
N ARG A 212 -8.85 13.31 -13.10
CA ARG A 212 -9.78 13.21 -14.24
C ARG A 212 -9.12 12.40 -15.35
N LEU A 213 -9.76 11.33 -15.80
CA LEU A 213 -9.30 10.60 -16.97
C LEU A 213 -9.44 11.49 -18.20
N ARG A 214 -8.35 11.60 -18.98
CA ARG A 214 -8.40 12.26 -20.28
C ARG A 214 -8.91 11.26 -21.28
N HIS A 215 -10.10 11.50 -21.83
CA HIS A 215 -10.52 10.76 -23.00
C HIS A 215 -9.47 10.94 -24.09
N LYS A 216 -8.90 9.82 -24.54
CA LYS A 216 -8.15 9.82 -25.79
C LYS A 216 -9.20 10.16 -26.85
N PRO A 217 -9.08 11.28 -27.59
CA PRO A 217 -9.97 11.51 -28.71
C PRO A 217 -9.79 10.30 -29.61
N GLU A 218 -10.84 9.49 -29.74
CA GLU A 218 -10.84 8.46 -30.75
C GLU A 218 -10.58 9.18 -32.06
N ALA A 219 -9.69 8.63 -32.88
CA ALA A 219 -9.45 9.17 -34.21
C ALA A 219 -10.68 8.86 -35.06
N SER A 220 -11.81 9.48 -34.73
CA SER A 220 -13.00 9.50 -35.55
C SER A 220 -12.63 10.32 -36.78
N ASN A 221 -12.43 9.62 -37.90
CA ASN A 221 -12.30 10.22 -39.22
C ASN A 221 -13.47 11.18 -39.39
N GLY A 222 -13.16 12.47 -39.48
CA GLY A 222 -14.14 13.53 -39.31
C GLY A 222 -15.30 13.40 -40.28
N GLU A 223 -16.52 13.60 -39.77
CA GLU A 223 -17.55 14.38 -40.47
C GLU A 223 -18.75 14.75 -39.59
N ASP A 224 -19.01 14.11 -38.44
CA ASP A 224 -20.18 14.47 -37.60
C ASP A 224 -19.79 14.92 -36.18
N ARG A 225 -19.65 16.24 -35.97
CA ARG A 225 -19.04 16.83 -34.76
C ARG A 225 -19.98 17.64 -33.87
N GLU A 226 -21.27 17.34 -33.83
CA GLU A 226 -22.25 18.13 -33.05
C GLU A 226 -22.99 17.39 -31.93
N GLN A 227 -22.66 16.12 -31.64
CA GLN A 227 -23.14 15.48 -30.41
C GLN A 227 -22.04 15.50 -29.34
N GLU A 228 -21.78 16.69 -28.81
CA GLU A 228 -21.06 16.89 -27.55
C GLU A 228 -21.96 16.47 -26.36
N GLY A 229 -22.49 15.25 -26.44
CA GLY A 229 -23.30 14.64 -25.39
C GLY A 229 -22.43 14.44 -24.16
N THR A 230 -22.86 15.04 -23.03
CA THR A 230 -22.51 14.73 -21.63
C THR A 230 -21.51 13.57 -21.45
N GLN A 231 -20.24 13.79 -21.82
CA GLN A 231 -19.19 12.83 -21.52
C GLN A 231 -19.05 12.81 -20.00
N GLU A 232 -19.52 11.73 -19.40
CA GLU A 232 -19.41 11.51 -17.96
C GLU A 232 -17.94 11.68 -17.55
N ASN A 233 -17.71 12.54 -16.57
CA ASN A 233 -16.36 12.79 -16.04
C ASN A 233 -15.84 11.53 -15.35
N LYS A 234 -15.24 10.61 -16.11
CA LYS A 234 -14.63 9.39 -15.55
C LYS A 234 -13.52 9.75 -14.56
N ILE A 235 -13.53 9.06 -13.43
CA ILE A 235 -12.57 9.25 -12.35
C ILE A 235 -11.48 8.21 -12.49
N GLY A 236 -10.26 8.66 -12.75
CA GLY A 236 -9.06 7.84 -12.72
C GLY A 236 -8.49 7.76 -11.30
N ALA A 237 -7.84 6.64 -10.98
CA ALA A 237 -7.13 6.44 -9.74
C ALA A 237 -5.74 5.83 -9.95
N GLY A 238 -4.80 6.23 -9.09
CA GLY A 238 -3.46 5.65 -9.05
C GLY A 238 -3.33 4.45 -8.11
N VAL A 239 -4.20 4.34 -7.11
CA VAL A 239 -4.20 3.26 -6.10
C VAL A 239 -5.63 2.89 -5.76
N LEU A 240 -5.93 1.60 -5.69
CA LEU A 240 -7.18 1.04 -5.15
C LEU A 240 -6.83 0.27 -3.88
N PHE A 241 -7.59 0.49 -2.82
CA PHE A 241 -7.31 -0.14 -1.54
C PHE A 241 -8.59 -0.55 -0.80
N LEU A 242 -8.41 -1.53 0.10
CA LEU A 242 -9.38 -1.96 1.09
C LEU A 242 -9.00 -1.38 2.46
N GLY A 243 -9.94 -1.07 3.32
CA GLY A 243 -9.61 -0.58 4.66
C GLY A 243 -10.76 -0.66 5.66
N PRO A 244 -10.49 -0.32 6.93
CA PRO A 244 -11.53 -0.13 7.92
C PRO A 244 -12.34 1.14 7.58
N ARG A 245 -13.64 1.13 7.90
CA ARG A 245 -14.44 2.36 7.83
C ARG A 245 -13.89 3.40 8.82
N THR A 246 -13.92 4.68 8.48
CA THR A 246 -13.46 5.75 9.39
C THR A 246 -14.57 6.35 10.23
N SER A 247 -15.84 6.19 9.83
CA SER A 247 -17.00 6.58 10.63
C SER A 247 -17.36 5.49 11.64
N LEU A 248 -17.61 5.91 12.88
CA LEU A 248 -18.14 5.05 13.95
C LEU A 248 -19.55 4.58 13.59
N GLY A 249 -19.83 3.30 13.81
CA GLY A 249 -21.08 2.61 13.50
C GLY A 249 -21.72 2.02 14.77
N SER A 250 -22.06 0.73 14.74
CA SER A 250 -22.61 0.01 15.90
C SER A 250 -21.56 -0.18 17.01
N GLN A 251 -21.98 -0.14 18.27
CA GLN A 251 -21.09 -0.12 19.44
C GLN A 251 -20.02 -1.22 19.51
N GLU A 252 -20.34 -2.49 19.18
CA GLU A 252 -19.39 -3.60 19.35
C GLU A 252 -18.29 -3.60 18.27
N SER A 253 -18.66 -3.45 16.99
CA SER A 253 -17.72 -3.28 15.88
C SER A 253 -16.81 -2.05 16.07
N ASP A 254 -17.31 -1.05 16.78
CA ASP A 254 -16.55 0.15 17.08
C ASP A 254 -15.44 -0.09 18.10
N GLU A 255 -15.61 -1.00 19.07
CA GLU A 255 -14.57 -1.28 20.07
C GLU A 255 -13.32 -1.90 19.43
N GLU A 256 -13.50 -2.94 18.60
CA GLU A 256 -12.39 -3.58 17.88
C GLU A 256 -11.70 -2.61 16.92
N ARG A 257 -12.48 -1.72 16.28
CA ARG A 257 -11.93 -0.68 15.42
C ARG A 257 -11.12 0.34 16.22
N ILE A 258 -11.61 0.75 17.40
CA ILE A 258 -10.89 1.65 18.31
C ILE A 258 -9.56 1.00 18.74
N LYS A 259 -9.58 -0.29 19.10
CA LYS A 259 -8.37 -1.06 19.46
C LYS A 259 -7.37 -1.10 18.30
N LEU A 260 -7.83 -1.42 17.08
CA LEU A 260 -7.00 -1.39 15.86
C LEU A 260 -6.33 -0.03 15.67
N PHE A 261 -7.10 1.05 15.68
CA PHE A 261 -6.56 2.40 15.48
C PHE A 261 -5.60 2.79 16.60
N ALA A 262 -5.91 2.47 17.86
CA ALA A 262 -5.06 2.76 19.01
C ALA A 262 -3.70 2.04 18.93
N VAL A 263 -3.67 0.75 18.57
CA VAL A 263 -2.42 0.00 18.36
C VAL A 263 -1.62 0.59 17.21
N CYS A 264 -2.26 0.83 16.06
CA CYS A 264 -1.58 1.37 14.89
C CYS A 264 -1.02 2.77 15.14
N ASP A 265 -1.77 3.64 15.81
CA ASP A 265 -1.35 4.98 16.20
C ASP A 265 -0.21 4.95 17.20
N LEU A 266 -0.24 4.05 18.19
CA LEU A 266 0.85 3.88 19.16
C LEU A 266 2.17 3.58 18.43
N VAL A 267 2.15 2.58 17.55
CA VAL A 267 3.35 2.16 16.79
C VAL A 267 3.82 3.30 15.88
N HIS A 268 2.91 3.90 15.11
CA HIS A 268 3.25 5.00 14.21
C HIS A 268 3.84 6.21 14.95
N LYS A 269 3.22 6.64 16.06
CA LYS A 269 3.71 7.77 16.87
C LYS A 269 5.07 7.47 17.48
N ALA A 270 5.29 6.28 18.03
CA ALA A 270 6.57 5.88 18.60
C ALA A 270 7.69 5.91 17.54
N PHE A 271 7.47 5.30 16.37
CA PHE A 271 8.45 5.31 15.29
C PHE A 271 8.67 6.71 14.69
N LYS A 272 7.64 7.56 14.66
CA LYS A 272 7.76 8.96 14.25
C LYS A 272 8.60 9.77 15.23
N GLN A 273 8.37 9.61 16.54
CA GLN A 273 9.11 10.30 17.61
C GLN A 273 10.58 9.87 17.65
N ALA A 274 10.87 8.59 17.43
CA ALA A 274 12.23 8.07 17.30
C ALA A 274 12.87 8.41 15.93
N GLY A 275 12.17 9.13 15.06
CA GLY A 275 12.68 9.63 13.78
C GLY A 275 12.85 8.55 12.70
N TYR A 276 12.30 7.35 12.87
CA TYR A 276 12.41 6.28 11.85
C TYR A 276 11.59 6.57 10.60
N LEU A 277 10.42 7.17 10.75
CA LEU A 277 9.52 7.37 9.62
C LEU A 277 10.04 8.43 8.64
N THR A 278 10.03 8.08 7.36
CA THR A 278 10.38 8.99 6.26
C THR A 278 9.17 9.76 5.74
N ASP A 279 7.96 9.26 5.95
CA ASP A 279 6.71 9.92 5.60
C ASP A 279 6.24 10.83 6.74
N THR A 280 5.80 12.03 6.40
CA THR A 280 5.32 13.04 7.35
C THR A 280 3.79 13.10 7.42
N ARG A 281 3.10 12.44 6.50
CA ARG A 281 1.64 12.45 6.40
C ARG A 281 0.99 11.72 7.59
N PRO A 282 -0.28 12.04 7.92
CA PRO A 282 -1.04 11.26 8.89
C PRO A 282 -1.15 9.79 8.46
N LEU A 283 -1.22 8.89 9.45
CA LEU A 283 -1.46 7.47 9.19
C LEU A 283 -2.85 7.29 8.56
N LYS A 284 -2.90 6.62 7.42
CA LYS A 284 -4.14 6.13 6.79
C LYS A 284 -4.03 4.63 6.65
N LEU A 285 -4.82 3.89 7.42
CA LEU A 285 -4.87 2.43 7.33
C LEU A 285 -5.52 2.02 6.01
N HIS A 286 -4.79 1.25 5.22
CA HIS A 286 -5.25 0.70 3.95
C HIS A 286 -4.43 -0.52 3.55
N CYS A 287 -5.10 -1.47 2.90
CA CYS A 287 -4.52 -2.62 2.22
C CYS A 287 -4.62 -2.39 0.71
N THR A 288 -3.50 -2.06 0.06
CA THR A 288 -3.47 -1.77 -1.38
C THR A 288 -3.67 -3.04 -2.20
N ILE A 289 -4.63 -3.03 -3.13
CA ILE A 289 -4.90 -4.16 -4.03
C ILE A 289 -4.58 -3.85 -5.50
N LEU A 290 -4.58 -2.57 -5.92
CA LEU A 290 -4.07 -2.12 -7.21
C LEU A 290 -3.15 -0.90 -7.03
N ASN A 291 -2.06 -0.82 -7.79
CA ASN A 291 -1.14 0.32 -7.75
C ASN A 291 -0.54 0.64 -9.13
N ALA A 292 -1.01 1.72 -9.75
CA ALA A 292 -0.58 2.16 -11.07
C ALA A 292 0.91 2.51 -11.17
N SER A 293 1.58 2.80 -10.05
CA SER A 293 3.04 3.05 -10.04
C SER A 293 3.87 1.80 -10.32
N HIS A 294 3.29 0.60 -10.19
CA HIS A 294 3.94 -0.67 -10.50
C HIS A 294 3.89 -1.03 -11.99
N ARG A 295 3.18 -0.24 -12.81
CA ARG A 295 2.95 -0.54 -14.23
C ARG A 295 4.23 -0.83 -14.97
N ARG A 296 4.19 -1.85 -15.83
CA ARG A 296 5.28 -2.23 -16.73
C ARG A 296 4.81 -2.11 -18.19
N PRO A 297 5.58 -1.46 -19.07
CA PRO A 297 6.71 -0.56 -18.75
C PRO A 297 6.24 0.63 -17.90
N ARG A 298 7.17 1.28 -17.20
CA ARG A 298 6.86 2.40 -16.31
C ARG A 298 6.25 3.56 -17.10
N ARG A 299 4.94 3.74 -16.95
CA ARG A 299 4.15 4.85 -17.50
C ARG A 299 3.15 5.23 -16.42
N TRP A 300 3.02 6.52 -16.11
CA TRP A 300 1.91 6.96 -15.27
C TRP A 300 0.64 6.93 -16.11
N CYS A 301 -0.24 6.00 -15.79
CA CYS A 301 -1.56 5.86 -16.40
C CYS A 301 -2.49 5.38 -15.28
N PRO A 302 -3.49 6.18 -14.89
CA PRO A 302 -4.49 5.75 -13.91
C PRO A 302 -5.39 4.67 -14.51
N PHE A 303 -6.06 3.90 -13.67
CA PHE A 303 -7.18 3.04 -14.09
C PHE A 303 -8.52 3.73 -13.77
N SER A 304 -9.58 3.39 -14.50
CA SER A 304 -10.91 3.96 -14.31
C SER A 304 -11.58 3.40 -13.06
N TYR A 305 -11.66 4.21 -12.00
CA TYR A 305 -12.40 3.85 -10.80
C TYR A 305 -13.91 3.83 -11.04
N SER A 306 -14.40 4.70 -11.93
CA SER A 306 -15.80 4.67 -12.39
C SER A 306 -16.16 3.31 -12.98
N ASP A 307 -15.32 2.76 -13.86
CA ASP A 307 -15.58 1.45 -14.49
C ASP A 307 -15.55 0.32 -13.44
N ILE A 308 -14.64 0.37 -12.46
CA ILE A 308 -14.58 -0.61 -11.36
C ILE A 308 -15.89 -0.61 -10.57
N ARG A 309 -16.39 0.56 -10.16
CA ARG A 309 -17.64 0.67 -9.38
C ARG A 309 -18.87 0.17 -10.13
N SER A 310 -18.89 0.34 -11.46
CA SER A 310 -19.98 -0.13 -12.31
C SER A 310 -19.83 -1.60 -12.74
N SER A 311 -18.70 -2.25 -12.42
CA SER A 311 -18.45 -3.63 -12.78
C SER A 311 -19.13 -4.61 -11.83
N LYS A 312 -19.50 -5.79 -12.34
CA LYS A 312 -20.00 -6.93 -11.54
C LYS A 312 -18.99 -7.45 -10.52
N ALA A 313 -17.71 -7.04 -10.59
CA ALA A 313 -16.72 -7.45 -9.61
C ALA A 313 -17.08 -6.94 -8.21
N CYS A 314 -17.70 -5.76 -8.10
CA CYS A 314 -18.12 -5.21 -6.82
C CYS A 314 -19.16 -6.09 -6.10
N ASP A 315 -19.94 -6.89 -6.83
CA ASP A 315 -20.92 -7.83 -6.24
C ASP A 315 -20.24 -8.95 -5.44
N LEU A 316 -18.99 -9.32 -5.78
CA LEU A 316 -18.23 -10.36 -5.08
C LEU A 316 -17.73 -9.94 -3.69
N ILE A 317 -17.60 -8.63 -3.48
CA ILE A 317 -17.05 -8.06 -2.25
C ILE A 317 -18.10 -7.25 -1.47
N SER A 318 -19.26 -7.03 -2.07
CA SER A 318 -20.42 -6.44 -1.41
C SER A 318 -21.21 -7.56 -0.76
N ASP A 319 -21.40 -7.51 0.56
CA ASP A 319 -22.37 -8.38 1.20
C ASP A 319 -23.76 -7.97 0.75
N THR A 320 -24.39 -8.79 -0.08
CA THR A 320 -25.82 -8.69 -0.41
C THR A 320 -26.70 -9.19 0.74
N SER A 321 -26.13 -9.56 1.89
CA SER A 321 -26.93 -9.76 3.10
C SER A 321 -27.52 -8.40 3.48
N PRO A 322 -28.85 -8.22 3.42
CA PRO A 322 -29.48 -6.93 3.71
C PRO A 322 -29.06 -6.51 5.12
N LEU A 323 -28.23 -5.47 5.21
CA LEU A 323 -27.95 -4.84 6.49
C LEU A 323 -29.31 -4.42 7.08
N PRO A 324 -29.56 -4.69 8.37
CA PRO A 324 -30.78 -4.18 9.01
C PRO A 324 -30.80 -2.67 8.77
N GLU A 325 -31.85 -2.17 8.12
CA GLU A 325 -32.00 -0.76 7.79
C GLU A 325 -31.83 0.06 9.05
N VAL A 326 -30.64 0.65 9.23
CA VAL A 326 -30.43 1.62 10.29
C VAL A 326 -31.28 2.81 9.87
N PRO A 327 -32.30 3.22 10.66
CA PRO A 327 -33.11 4.37 10.32
C PRO A 327 -32.16 5.55 10.13
N LEU A 328 -32.05 6.07 8.90
CA LEU A 328 -31.32 7.30 8.63
C LEU A 328 -32.03 8.41 9.40
N SER A 329 -31.65 8.62 10.65
CA SER A 329 -32.00 9.82 11.38
C SER A 329 -31.32 10.97 10.65
N VAL A 330 -32.12 11.72 9.90
CA VAL A 330 -31.72 12.93 9.18
C VAL A 330 -31.17 13.92 10.20
N ALA A 331 -29.86 13.87 10.42
CA ALA A 331 -29.15 14.94 11.11
C ALA A 331 -29.11 16.13 10.16
N LYS A 332 -30.08 17.05 10.32
CA LYS A 332 -29.98 18.42 9.80
C LYS A 332 -28.79 19.08 10.50
N GLY A 333 -27.62 18.99 9.88
CA GLY A 333 -26.45 19.76 10.27
C GLY A 333 -26.58 21.19 9.76
N ASP A 334 -26.65 22.14 10.69
CA ASP A 334 -26.53 23.57 10.42
C ASP A 334 -25.21 23.86 9.67
N GLN A 335 -25.34 24.34 8.43
CA GLN A 335 -24.22 24.90 7.69
C GLN A 335 -23.89 26.27 8.31
N GLN A 336 -22.86 26.28 9.16
CA GLN A 336 -22.28 27.51 9.67
C GLN A 336 -21.51 28.21 8.55
N ALA A 337 -22.09 29.31 8.06
CA ALA A 337 -21.52 30.15 7.02
C ALA A 337 -20.15 30.72 7.44
N ALA A 338 -19.15 30.57 6.58
CA ALA A 338 -17.86 31.23 6.73
C ALA A 338 -17.98 32.74 6.47
N PRO A 339 -17.25 33.61 7.21
CA PRO A 339 -17.30 35.06 7.04
C PRO A 339 -16.57 35.50 5.75
N PRO A 340 -17.06 36.56 5.07
CA PRO A 340 -16.42 37.09 3.87
C PRO A 340 -15.19 37.94 4.23
N THR A 341 -14.00 37.49 3.85
CA THR A 341 -12.77 38.29 3.86
C THR A 341 -12.67 39.11 2.56
N ASN A 342 -13.03 40.38 2.65
CA ASN A 342 -12.76 41.38 1.63
C ASN A 342 -11.28 41.82 1.70
N THR A 343 -10.49 41.50 0.68
CA THR A 343 -9.19 42.13 0.45
C THR A 343 -9.12 42.62 -0.99
N ALA A 344 -9.40 43.91 -1.17
CA ALA A 344 -9.28 44.59 -2.45
C ALA A 344 -7.80 44.84 -2.76
N ALA A 345 -7.21 43.98 -3.59
CA ALA A 345 -5.92 44.24 -4.22
C ALA A 345 -6.14 44.46 -5.73
N LYS A 346 -5.89 45.69 -6.19
CA LYS A 346 -5.83 46.09 -7.60
C LYS A 346 -4.77 45.25 -8.32
N ALA A 347 -5.20 44.28 -9.12
CA ALA A 347 -4.34 43.50 -10.00
C ALA A 347 -4.57 43.91 -11.46
N ARG A 348 -3.48 44.27 -12.13
CA ARG A 348 -3.38 44.48 -13.58
C ARG A 348 -3.98 43.30 -14.33
N GLU A 349 -4.91 43.61 -15.23
CA GLU A 349 -5.53 42.68 -16.17
C GLU A 349 -4.50 42.16 -17.18
N ASN A 350 -4.27 40.85 -17.16
CA ASN A 350 -3.67 40.13 -18.27
C ASN A 350 -4.73 39.11 -18.73
N PRO A 351 -5.39 39.28 -19.89
CA PRO A 351 -6.60 38.54 -20.27
C PRO A 351 -6.34 37.11 -20.79
N GLU A 352 -5.23 36.46 -20.43
CA GLU A 352 -5.10 35.00 -20.60
C GLU A 352 -5.93 34.29 -19.52
N GLN A 353 -7.24 34.27 -19.77
CA GLN A 353 -8.28 33.66 -18.96
C GLN A 353 -8.11 32.14 -19.01
N THR A 354 -7.17 31.62 -18.21
CA THR A 354 -7.03 30.19 -17.97
C THR A 354 -8.37 29.66 -17.48
N VAL A 355 -9.06 28.89 -18.33
CA VAL A 355 -10.32 28.22 -17.99
C VAL A 355 -10.04 27.33 -16.78
N ARG A 356 -10.39 27.82 -15.59
CA ARG A 356 -10.22 27.07 -14.35
C ARG A 356 -11.17 25.89 -14.39
N ARG A 357 -10.62 24.69 -14.60
CA ARG A 357 -11.40 23.45 -14.54
C ARG A 357 -12.05 23.34 -13.17
N ALA A 358 -13.33 22.95 -13.14
CA ALA A 358 -14.05 22.71 -11.90
C ALA A 358 -13.30 21.69 -11.01
N PRO A 359 -13.36 21.82 -9.67
CA PRO A 359 -12.81 20.83 -8.75
C PRO A 359 -13.28 19.41 -9.11
N LEU A 360 -12.42 18.41 -8.92
CA LEU A 360 -12.81 17.01 -9.06
C LEU A 360 -13.66 16.61 -7.85
N VAL A 361 -14.91 16.22 -8.09
CA VAL A 361 -15.79 15.67 -7.05
C VAL A 361 -15.55 14.17 -6.99
N LEU A 362 -15.11 13.66 -5.84
CA LEU A 362 -14.89 12.23 -5.64
C LEU A 362 -16.16 11.59 -5.07
N PRO A 363 -16.57 10.40 -5.55
CA PRO A 363 -17.64 9.65 -4.91
C PRO A 363 -17.18 9.19 -3.52
N PRO A 364 -18.12 8.97 -2.58
CA PRO A 364 -17.78 8.42 -1.28
C PRO A 364 -17.15 7.02 -1.41
N PRO A 365 -16.34 6.58 -0.43
CA PRO A 365 -15.84 5.20 -0.34
C PRO A 365 -16.98 4.20 -0.57
N LEU A 366 -16.71 3.16 -1.37
CA LEU A 366 -17.69 2.12 -1.63
C LEU A 366 -17.73 1.17 -0.41
N PRO A 367 -18.87 0.98 0.26
CA PRO A 367 -18.97 -0.01 1.33
C PRO A 367 -18.81 -1.41 0.74
N VAL A 368 -18.01 -2.23 1.40
CA VAL A 368 -17.78 -3.64 1.08
C VAL A 368 -17.82 -4.45 2.37
N ASN A 369 -17.92 -5.76 2.31
CA ASN A 369 -17.72 -6.61 3.48
C ASN A 369 -16.82 -7.78 3.13
N LEU A 370 -15.53 -7.61 3.40
CA LEU A 370 -14.56 -8.67 3.30
C LEU A 370 -14.29 -9.33 4.66
N GLY A 371 -15.10 -9.10 5.68
CA GLY A 371 -14.96 -9.67 7.01
C GLY A 371 -13.96 -8.94 7.91
N VAL A 372 -13.72 -9.55 9.07
CA VAL A 372 -12.80 -9.10 10.12
C VAL A 372 -11.74 -10.17 10.31
N TRP A 373 -10.47 -9.76 10.27
CA TRP A 373 -9.35 -10.68 10.21
C TRP A 373 -8.43 -10.55 11.42
N ASP A 374 -7.99 -11.68 11.95
CA ASP A 374 -7.18 -11.76 13.16
C ASP A 374 -5.70 -11.66 12.81
N VAL A 375 -5.05 -10.57 13.21
CA VAL A 375 -3.61 -10.39 12.99
C VAL A 375 -2.87 -10.54 14.32
N GLY A 376 -2.06 -11.59 14.42
CA GLY A 376 -1.31 -11.93 15.64
C GLY A 376 0.09 -11.33 15.75
N GLU A 377 0.51 -10.49 14.80
CA GLU A 377 1.87 -9.92 14.79
C GLU A 377 1.97 -8.58 14.03
N ILE A 378 2.99 -7.79 14.38
CA ILE A 378 3.41 -6.61 13.61
C ILE A 378 4.81 -6.88 13.09
N GLN A 379 5.01 -6.81 11.78
CA GLN A 379 6.28 -7.18 11.14
C GLN A 379 7.00 -5.97 10.52
N LEU A 380 8.33 -6.08 10.44
CA LEU A 380 9.20 -5.17 9.70
C LEU A 380 9.65 -5.84 8.41
N TRP A 381 9.33 -5.29 7.26
CA TRP A 381 9.59 -5.89 5.94
C TRP A 381 10.59 -5.08 5.11
N ILE A 382 11.35 -5.79 4.27
CA ILE A 382 12.26 -5.18 3.29
C ILE A 382 11.46 -4.74 2.06
N MET A 383 11.60 -3.47 1.67
CA MET A 383 10.91 -2.92 0.52
C MET A 383 11.48 -3.44 -0.79
N GLY A 384 10.63 -4.06 -1.60
CA GLY A 384 10.98 -4.52 -2.95
C GLY A 384 11.59 -5.92 -3.00
N SER A 385 11.97 -6.50 -1.87
CA SER A 385 12.44 -7.89 -1.77
C SER A 385 11.28 -8.86 -1.61
N ARG A 386 11.39 -10.05 -2.20
CA ARG A 386 10.38 -11.10 -2.12
C ARG A 386 11.02 -12.48 -2.00
N ASP A 387 10.35 -13.41 -1.33
CA ASP A 387 10.74 -14.82 -1.29
C ASP A 387 10.27 -15.60 -2.53
N GLY A 388 10.51 -16.91 -2.55
CA GLY A 388 10.10 -17.79 -3.65
C GLY A 388 8.58 -17.90 -3.86
N GLU A 389 7.78 -17.56 -2.84
CA GLU A 389 6.32 -17.51 -2.91
C GLU A 389 5.80 -16.11 -3.27
N GLY A 390 6.68 -15.12 -3.39
CA GLY A 390 6.32 -13.74 -3.69
C GLY A 390 5.91 -12.91 -2.48
N ARG A 391 6.00 -13.43 -1.26
CA ARG A 391 5.79 -12.68 -0.01
C ARG A 391 6.92 -11.67 0.18
N TYR A 392 6.67 -10.61 0.95
CA TYR A 392 7.75 -9.72 1.37
C TYR A 392 8.70 -10.45 2.32
N ILE A 393 10.00 -10.15 2.23
CA ILE A 393 10.99 -10.70 3.17
C ILE A 393 10.85 -9.98 4.51
N SER A 394 10.51 -10.72 5.54
CA SER A 394 10.42 -10.23 6.91
C SER A 394 11.80 -10.16 7.56
N CYS A 395 12.07 -9.05 8.25
CA CYS A 395 13.22 -8.88 9.14
C CYS A 395 12.92 -9.34 10.57
N GLY A 396 11.71 -9.85 10.83
CA GLY A 396 11.18 -10.10 12.17
C GLY A 396 10.06 -9.13 12.53
N GLY A 397 9.60 -9.21 13.77
CA GLY A 397 8.44 -8.46 14.24
C GLY A 397 8.23 -8.60 15.73
N VAL A 398 7.03 -8.23 16.17
CA VAL A 398 6.54 -8.50 17.50
C VAL A 398 5.26 -9.33 17.39
N GLU A 399 5.28 -10.51 18.00
CA GLU A 399 4.10 -11.32 18.22
C GLU A 399 3.21 -10.65 19.28
N LEU A 400 1.92 -10.60 19.02
CA LEU A 400 0.91 -10.09 19.94
C LEU A 400 0.45 -11.15 20.94
N VAL A 401 0.72 -12.44 20.64
CA VAL A 401 0.62 -13.59 21.56
C VAL A 401 1.54 -13.46 22.76
#